data_AF-A0AAV4KPB1-F1
#
_entry.id   AF-A0AAV4KPB1-F1
#
_cell.length_a   1.000
_cell.length_b   1.000
_cell.length_c   1.000
_cell.angle_alpha   90.00
_cell.angle_beta   90.00
_cell.angle_gamma   90.00
#
_symmetry.space_group_name_H-M   'P 1'
#
loop_
_entity.id
_entity.type
_entity.pdbx_description
1 polymer ?
#
loop_
_entity_poly.entity_id
_entity_poly.type
_entity_poly.pdbx_seq_one_letter_code
_entity_poly.pdbx_strand_id
1 'polypeptide(L)'
;MTHDTPTETVRAVLHDLRAVDGAVYAAVAATPTPTLDTALRRLSRTADHSKISFSVAAVLALFPGRPRRAALAGVGAIGVASAAANLLGKRLVRRPRPDREAARVVAGRHVPMPDSASFPSGHTASAVAFATAVGVVLPAAAAPLGILASTVGYSRVHTGVHYPGDVAAGAVLGVASAAVSLTAGASLARRRR
;
A
#
# COMPACT_ATOMS: atom_id res chain seq x y z
N MET A 1 38.94 -15.74 15.90
CA MET A 1 38.39 -14.55 15.21
C MET A 1 37.60 -15.08 14.02
N THR A 2 36.29 -15.30 14.22
CA THR A 2 35.41 -15.87 13.18
C THR A 2 35.12 -14.79 12.15
N HIS A 3 35.54 -15.01 10.91
CA HIS A 3 35.14 -14.16 9.79
C HIS A 3 33.69 -14.50 9.44
N ASP A 4 32.73 -13.70 9.94
CA ASP A 4 31.35 -13.78 9.47
C ASP A 4 31.34 -13.58 7.95
N THR A 5 30.79 -14.53 7.22
CA THR A 5 30.68 -14.40 5.77
C THR A 5 29.61 -13.36 5.43
N PRO A 6 29.72 -12.60 4.32
CA PRO A 6 28.71 -11.60 3.95
C PRO A 6 27.28 -12.14 3.88
N THR A 7 27.13 -13.44 3.60
CA THR A 7 25.82 -14.11 3.53
C THR A 7 25.21 -14.34 4.93
N GLU A 8 26.03 -14.61 5.94
CA GLU A 8 25.57 -14.77 7.33
C GLU A 8 25.11 -13.43 7.90
N THR A 9 25.87 -12.36 7.65
CA THR A 9 25.49 -11.00 8.06
C THR A 9 24.16 -10.58 7.42
N VAL A 10 23.97 -10.81 6.12
CA VAL A 10 22.69 -10.51 5.44
C VAL A 10 21.54 -11.32 6.05
N ARG A 11 21.74 -12.60 6.34
CA ARG A 11 20.72 -13.45 6.95
C ARG A 11 20.34 -12.97 8.36
N ALA A 12 21.33 -12.57 9.16
CA ALA A 12 21.12 -12.01 10.49
C ALA A 12 20.30 -10.71 10.44
N VAL A 13 20.68 -9.77 9.56
CA VAL A 13 19.94 -8.51 9.38
C VAL A 13 18.50 -8.77 8.95
N LEU A 14 18.27 -9.68 8.00
CA LEU A 14 16.91 -10.04 7.57
C LEU A 14 16.09 -10.69 8.68
N HIS A 15 16.72 -11.47 9.55
CA HIS A 15 16.08 -12.05 10.71
C HIS A 15 15.66 -10.95 11.69
N ASP A 16 16.54 -10.02 12.01
CA ASP A 16 16.27 -8.93 12.95
C ASP A 16 15.17 -7.99 12.43
N LEU A 17 15.19 -7.66 11.13
CA LEU A 17 14.12 -6.90 10.49
C LEU A 17 12.76 -7.59 10.58
N ARG A 18 12.71 -8.92 10.40
CA ARG A 18 11.47 -9.69 10.57
C ARG A 18 10.99 -9.73 12.02
N ALA A 19 11.92 -9.82 12.97
CA ALA A 19 11.59 -9.79 14.40
C ALA A 19 11.00 -8.43 14.79
N VAL A 20 11.62 -7.33 14.36
CA VAL A 20 11.10 -5.96 14.59
C VAL A 20 9.73 -5.78 13.94
N ASP A 21 9.57 -6.20 12.67
CA ASP A 21 8.29 -6.10 11.94
C ASP A 21 7.17 -6.89 12.64
N GLY A 22 7.49 -8.08 13.14
CA GLY A 22 6.59 -8.90 13.95
C GLY A 22 6.24 -8.26 15.30
N ALA A 23 7.22 -7.67 16.00
CA ALA A 23 7.01 -7.00 17.28
C ALA A 23 6.11 -5.77 17.14
N VAL A 24 6.32 -4.95 16.11
CA VAL A 24 5.45 -3.80 15.82
C VAL A 24 4.03 -4.26 15.49
N TYR A 25 3.88 -5.32 14.69
CA TYR A 25 2.58 -5.92 14.43
C TYR A 25 1.89 -6.40 15.72
N ALA A 26 2.61 -7.13 16.57
CA ALA A 26 2.10 -7.64 17.84
C ALA A 26 1.67 -6.51 18.78
N ALA A 27 2.42 -5.41 18.83
CA ALA A 27 2.04 -4.23 19.61
C ALA A 27 0.73 -3.61 19.11
N VAL A 28 0.55 -3.49 17.80
CA VAL A 28 -0.72 -3.00 17.21
C VAL A 28 -1.87 -3.97 17.52
N ALA A 29 -1.64 -5.28 17.40
CA ALA A 29 -2.62 -6.30 17.68
C ALA A 29 -3.10 -6.28 19.14
N ALA A 30 -2.16 -6.13 20.09
CA ALA A 30 -2.42 -6.15 21.53
C ALA A 30 -3.02 -4.85 22.07
N THR A 31 -2.88 -3.72 21.37
CA THR A 31 -3.38 -2.42 21.84
C THR A 31 -4.89 -2.31 21.63
N PRO A 32 -5.72 -2.16 22.68
CA PRO A 32 -7.17 -2.01 22.55
C PRO A 32 -7.54 -0.63 21.96
N THR A 33 -8.31 -0.61 20.87
CA THR A 33 -8.78 0.64 20.23
C THR A 33 -10.23 0.52 19.76
N PRO A 34 -11.19 0.21 20.66
CA PRO A 34 -12.56 -0.12 20.29
C PRO A 34 -13.28 0.97 19.48
N THR A 35 -12.95 2.24 19.73
CA THR A 35 -13.48 3.40 19.02
C THR A 35 -13.01 3.47 17.56
N LEU A 36 -11.82 2.96 17.26
CA LEU A 36 -11.22 2.99 15.92
C LEU A 36 -11.54 1.73 15.11
N ASP A 37 -11.77 0.59 15.79
CA ASP A 37 -11.91 -0.73 15.17
C ASP A 37 -12.95 -0.77 14.05
N THR A 38 -14.13 -0.18 14.29
CA THR A 38 -15.20 -0.17 13.29
C THR A 38 -14.88 0.72 12.10
N ALA A 39 -14.30 1.90 12.32
CA ALA A 39 -13.91 2.80 11.26
C ALA A 39 -12.81 2.19 10.39
N LEU A 40 -11.76 1.64 11.00
CA LEU A 40 -10.63 1.03 10.29
C LEU A 40 -11.02 -0.25 9.57
N ARG A 41 -11.89 -1.08 10.14
CA ARG A 41 -12.45 -2.27 9.47
C ARG A 41 -13.29 -1.88 8.26
N ARG A 42 -14.11 -0.84 8.35
CA ARG A 42 -14.90 -0.33 7.22
C ARG A 42 -13.98 0.25 6.14
N LEU A 43 -13.02 1.09 6.53
CA LEU A 43 -12.04 1.67 5.62
C LEU A 43 -11.29 0.58 4.84
N SER A 44 -10.80 -0.45 5.54
CA SER A 44 -10.09 -1.58 4.93
C SER A 44 -10.93 -2.29 3.86
N ARG A 45 -12.23 -2.52 4.13
CA ARG A 45 -13.17 -3.11 3.14
C ARG A 45 -13.48 -2.18 1.97
N THR A 46 -13.60 -0.88 2.22
CA THR A 46 -13.85 0.09 1.14
C THR A 46 -12.61 0.34 0.29
N ALA A 47 -11.41 0.12 0.84
CA ALA A 47 -10.16 0.19 0.10
C ALA A 47 -9.98 -1.00 -0.86
N ASP A 48 -10.73 -2.09 -0.66
CA ASP A 48 -10.66 -3.26 -1.55
C ASP A 48 -10.96 -2.86 -3.00
N HIS A 49 -10.19 -3.42 -3.93
CA HIS A 49 -10.29 -3.13 -5.37
C HIS A 49 -10.09 -1.64 -5.74
N SER A 50 -9.41 -0.87 -4.89
CA SER A 50 -9.12 0.55 -5.11
C SER A 50 -10.37 1.43 -5.30
N LYS A 51 -11.53 1.01 -4.78
CA LYS A 51 -12.81 1.72 -4.96
C LYS A 51 -12.72 3.19 -4.56
N ILE A 52 -12.12 3.49 -3.41
CA ILE A 52 -11.93 4.88 -2.94
C ILE A 52 -11.16 5.71 -3.97
N SER A 53 -10.04 5.20 -4.47
CA SER A 53 -9.22 5.90 -5.46
C SER A 53 -9.97 6.09 -6.78
N PHE A 54 -10.71 5.08 -7.24
CA PHE A 54 -11.51 5.20 -8.46
C PHE A 54 -12.68 6.18 -8.30
N SER A 55 -13.32 6.25 -7.14
CA SER A 55 -14.34 7.26 -6.86
C SER A 55 -13.77 8.68 -6.93
N VAL A 56 -12.60 8.91 -6.31
CA VAL A 56 -11.92 10.21 -6.41
C VAL A 56 -11.53 10.52 -7.86
N ALA A 57 -11.00 9.53 -8.58
CA ALA A 57 -10.64 9.69 -10.00
C ALA A 57 -11.86 10.05 -10.86
N ALA A 58 -13.00 9.41 -10.63
CA ALA A 58 -14.24 9.68 -11.34
C ALA A 58 -14.70 11.13 -11.13
N VAL A 59 -14.69 11.61 -9.88
CA VAL A 59 -15.03 13.02 -9.56
C VAL A 59 -14.07 13.98 -10.24
N LEU A 60 -12.75 13.73 -10.16
CA LEU A 60 -11.75 14.56 -10.82
C LEU A 60 -11.90 14.58 -12.35
N ALA A 61 -12.34 13.47 -12.96
CA ALA A 61 -12.51 13.35 -14.41
C ALA A 61 -13.66 14.20 -14.98
N LEU A 62 -14.65 14.57 -14.13
CA LEU A 62 -15.75 15.47 -14.50
C LEU A 62 -15.26 16.87 -14.86
N PHE A 63 -14.12 17.30 -14.29
CA PHE A 63 -13.57 18.64 -14.52
C PHE A 63 -12.44 18.60 -15.57
N PRO A 64 -12.58 19.33 -16.69
CA PRO A 64 -11.56 19.35 -17.74
C PRO A 64 -10.25 19.99 -17.27
N GLY A 65 -9.17 19.77 -18.03
CA GLY A 65 -7.86 20.35 -17.74
C GLY A 65 -7.05 19.57 -16.70
N ARG A 66 -6.53 20.25 -15.68
CA ARG A 66 -5.63 19.66 -14.67
C ARG A 66 -6.28 18.51 -13.88
N PRO A 67 -7.54 18.59 -13.42
CA PRO A 67 -8.18 17.50 -12.66
C PRO A 67 -8.31 16.20 -13.44
N ARG A 68 -8.82 16.25 -14.69
CA ARG A 68 -8.89 15.07 -15.56
C ARG A 68 -7.51 14.45 -15.82
N ARG A 69 -6.46 15.26 -16.02
CA ARG A 69 -5.09 14.76 -16.18
C ARG A 69 -4.59 14.06 -14.92
N ALA A 70 -4.90 14.59 -13.74
CA ALA A 70 -4.56 13.97 -12.46
C ALA A 70 -5.28 12.63 -12.29
N ALA A 71 -6.57 12.57 -12.64
CA ALA A 71 -7.35 11.33 -12.62
C ALA A 71 -6.71 10.24 -13.52
N LEU A 72 -6.36 10.58 -14.77
CA LEU A 72 -5.72 9.65 -15.69
C LEU A 72 -4.35 9.17 -15.20
N ALA A 73 -3.52 10.09 -14.69
CA ALA A 73 -2.22 9.75 -14.10
C ALA A 73 -2.39 8.83 -12.87
N GLY A 74 -3.36 9.12 -12.00
CA GLY A 74 -3.69 8.32 -10.83
C GLY A 74 -4.17 6.91 -11.19
N VAL A 75 -5.10 6.79 -12.14
CA VAL A 75 -5.59 5.48 -12.63
C VAL A 75 -4.47 4.69 -13.28
N GLY A 76 -3.65 5.32 -14.11
CA GLY A 76 -2.47 4.68 -14.70
C GLY A 76 -1.50 4.16 -13.63
N ALA A 77 -1.29 4.95 -12.57
CA ALA A 77 -0.41 4.57 -11.46
C ALA A 77 -0.94 3.37 -10.66
N ILE A 78 -2.26 3.29 -10.43
CA ILE A 78 -2.91 2.11 -9.82
C ILE A 78 -2.67 0.87 -10.67
N GLY A 79 -2.83 0.98 -12.00
CA GLY A 79 -2.60 -0.12 -12.93
C GLY A 79 -1.17 -0.66 -12.85
N VAL A 80 -0.17 0.24 -12.89
CA VAL A 80 1.25 -0.12 -12.75
C VAL A 80 1.53 -0.77 -11.40
N ALA A 81 1.04 -0.18 -10.30
CA ALA A 81 1.24 -0.72 -8.95
C ALA A 81 0.62 -2.11 -8.78
N SER A 82 -0.60 -2.29 -9.29
CA SER A 82 -1.31 -3.57 -9.23
C SER A 82 -0.61 -4.66 -10.04
N ALA A 83 -0.14 -4.34 -11.24
CA ALA A 83 0.63 -5.27 -12.07
C ALA A 83 1.94 -5.65 -11.38
N ALA A 84 2.72 -4.67 -10.90
CA ALA A 84 3.99 -4.92 -10.24
C ALA A 84 3.83 -5.72 -8.94
N ALA A 85 2.83 -5.40 -8.11
CA ALA A 85 2.59 -6.11 -6.87
C ALA A 85 2.18 -7.57 -7.10
N ASN A 86 1.27 -7.84 -8.04
CA ASN A 86 0.72 -9.18 -8.25
C ASN A 86 1.58 -10.06 -9.15
N LEU A 87 2.26 -9.49 -10.15
CA LEU A 87 3.07 -10.26 -11.10
C LEU A 87 4.51 -10.45 -10.63
N LEU A 88 5.08 -9.46 -9.94
CA LEU A 88 6.46 -9.51 -9.47
C LEU A 88 6.49 -9.78 -7.97
N GLY A 89 5.95 -8.85 -7.17
CA GLY A 89 6.10 -8.88 -5.72
C GLY A 89 5.64 -10.19 -5.06
N LYS A 90 4.37 -10.56 -5.27
CA LYS A 90 3.77 -11.74 -4.64
C LYS A 90 4.32 -13.07 -5.15
N ARG A 91 4.88 -13.12 -6.37
CA ARG A 91 5.48 -14.34 -6.93
C ARG A 91 6.90 -14.54 -6.43
N LEU A 92 7.64 -13.45 -6.26
CA LEU A 92 9.04 -13.46 -5.82
C LEU A 92 9.16 -13.64 -4.31
N VAL A 93 8.29 -13.00 -3.52
CA VAL A 93 8.35 -13.03 -2.06
C VAL A 93 7.07 -13.68 -1.52
N ARG A 94 7.12 -15.01 -1.36
CA ARG A 94 6.02 -15.82 -0.78
C ARG A 94 5.97 -15.70 0.74
N ARG A 95 5.92 -14.46 1.25
CA ARG A 95 5.83 -14.20 2.68
C ARG A 95 4.43 -14.62 3.20
N PRO A 96 4.36 -15.44 4.27
CA PRO A 96 3.09 -15.75 4.92
C PRO A 96 2.50 -14.49 5.57
N ARG A 97 1.17 -14.41 5.62
CA ARG A 97 0.47 -13.32 6.31
C ARG A 97 0.63 -13.43 7.83
N PRO A 98 0.42 -12.32 8.57
CA PRO A 98 0.41 -12.39 10.02
C PRO A 98 -0.65 -13.37 10.54
N ASP A 99 -0.26 -14.17 11.53
CA ASP A 99 -1.18 -15.01 12.28
C ASP A 99 -1.94 -14.13 13.28
N ARG A 100 -3.22 -13.90 12.95
CA ARG A 100 -4.13 -13.08 13.78
C ARG A 100 -4.50 -13.76 15.09
N GLU A 101 -4.55 -15.08 15.10
CA GLU A 101 -4.95 -15.85 16.28
C GLU A 101 -3.81 -15.87 17.28
N ALA A 102 -2.59 -16.18 16.83
CA ALA A 102 -1.40 -16.11 17.65
C ALA A 102 -1.16 -14.70 18.21
N ALA A 103 -1.39 -13.65 17.40
CA ALA A 103 -1.29 -12.26 17.84
C ALA A 103 -2.52 -11.74 18.62
N ARG A 104 -3.54 -12.57 18.83
CA ARG A 104 -4.78 -12.25 19.56
C ARG A 104 -5.49 -11.00 19.03
N VAL A 105 -5.50 -10.81 17.71
CA VAL A 105 -6.23 -9.71 17.07
C VAL A 105 -7.72 -9.89 17.35
N VAL A 106 -8.33 -8.89 18.00
CA VAL A 106 -9.76 -8.87 18.34
C VAL A 106 -10.62 -9.16 17.11
N ALA A 107 -11.60 -10.07 17.24
CA ALA A 107 -12.48 -10.48 16.13
C ALA A 107 -13.20 -9.30 15.45
N GLY A 108 -13.54 -8.26 16.24
CA GLY A 108 -14.11 -7.01 15.73
C GLY A 108 -13.23 -6.25 14.73
N ARG A 109 -11.95 -6.60 14.57
CA ARG A 109 -11.03 -6.01 13.58
C ARG A 109 -10.95 -6.80 12.28
N HIS A 110 -11.47 -8.03 12.25
CA HIS A 110 -11.20 -8.93 11.15
C HIS A 110 -11.85 -8.47 9.84
N VAL A 111 -11.10 -8.64 8.75
CA VAL A 111 -11.56 -8.59 7.37
C VAL A 111 -11.24 -9.93 6.69
N PRO A 112 -11.88 -10.30 5.57
CA PRO A 112 -11.54 -11.53 4.85
C PRO A 112 -10.03 -11.65 4.62
N MET A 113 -9.45 -12.78 4.99
CA MET A 113 -8.02 -13.02 4.80
C MET A 113 -7.76 -13.27 3.31
N PRO A 114 -6.86 -12.54 2.64
CA PRO A 114 -6.57 -12.81 1.23
C PRO A 114 -5.71 -14.07 1.06
N ASP A 115 -6.05 -14.90 0.07
CA ASP A 115 -5.34 -16.17 -0.22
C ASP A 115 -3.95 -15.98 -0.82
N SER A 116 -3.66 -14.76 -1.30
CA SER A 116 -2.37 -14.41 -1.90
C SER A 116 -1.34 -13.95 -0.86
N ALA A 117 -0.05 -14.06 -1.22
CA ALA A 117 1.09 -13.67 -0.39
C ALA A 117 0.95 -12.27 0.25
N SER A 118 1.57 -12.09 1.42
CA SER A 118 1.48 -10.85 2.19
C SER A 118 2.32 -9.72 1.59
N PHE A 119 3.45 -10.04 0.96
CA PHE A 119 4.40 -9.02 0.50
C PHE A 119 4.32 -8.78 -1.02
N PRO A 120 4.37 -7.51 -1.47
CA PRO A 120 4.06 -6.29 -0.72
C PRO A 120 2.55 -6.09 -0.58
N SER A 121 2.13 -5.13 0.27
CA SER A 121 0.72 -4.75 0.38
C SER A 121 0.22 -4.06 -0.90
N GLY A 122 -0.60 -4.77 -1.69
CA GLY A 122 -1.19 -4.23 -2.93
C GLY A 122 -2.19 -3.08 -2.71
N HIS A 123 -2.92 -3.10 -1.58
CA HIS A 123 -3.82 -2.00 -1.20
C HIS A 123 -3.04 -0.72 -0.93
N THR A 124 -1.95 -0.83 -0.15
CA THR A 124 -1.07 0.30 0.13
C THR A 124 -0.42 0.80 -1.15
N ALA A 125 0.11 -0.11 -1.98
CA ALA A 125 0.76 0.26 -3.24
C ALA A 125 -0.17 1.05 -4.16
N SER A 126 -1.42 0.59 -4.32
CA SER A 126 -2.40 1.27 -5.18
C SER A 126 -2.83 2.63 -4.60
N ALA A 127 -3.07 2.70 -3.29
CA ALA A 127 -3.48 3.95 -2.64
C ALA A 127 -2.37 5.01 -2.70
N VAL A 128 -1.13 4.63 -2.41
CA VAL A 128 0.04 5.52 -2.50
C VAL A 128 0.32 5.92 -3.95
N ALA A 129 0.27 4.98 -4.90
CA ALA A 129 0.42 5.28 -6.32
C ALA A 129 -0.57 6.35 -6.81
N PHE A 130 -1.84 6.19 -6.44
CA PHE A 130 -2.87 7.16 -6.77
C PHE A 130 -2.61 8.52 -6.12
N ALA A 131 -2.37 8.54 -4.81
CA ALA A 131 -2.14 9.77 -4.04
C ALA A 131 -0.94 10.55 -4.56
N THR A 132 0.18 9.87 -4.82
CA THR A 132 1.40 10.49 -5.35
C THR A 132 1.19 11.03 -6.77
N ALA A 133 0.61 10.24 -7.68
CA ALA A 133 0.40 10.69 -9.06
C ALA A 133 -0.58 11.88 -9.14
N VAL A 134 -1.68 11.84 -8.38
CA VAL A 134 -2.63 12.95 -8.29
C VAL A 134 -1.98 14.16 -7.63
N GLY A 135 -1.24 13.98 -6.53
CA GLY A 135 -0.57 15.04 -5.80
C GLY A 135 0.47 15.80 -6.63
N VAL A 136 1.18 15.12 -7.53
CA VAL A 136 2.12 15.79 -8.46
C VAL A 136 1.39 16.71 -9.43
N VAL A 137 0.20 16.33 -9.92
CA VAL A 137 -0.56 17.13 -10.90
C VAL A 137 -1.41 18.21 -10.20
N LEU A 138 -1.95 17.90 -9.03
CA LEU A 138 -2.77 18.73 -8.16
C LEU A 138 -2.16 18.78 -6.73
N PRO A 139 -1.19 19.68 -6.48
CA PRO A 139 -0.49 19.75 -5.18
C PRO A 139 -1.41 19.89 -3.97
N ALA A 140 -2.54 20.60 -4.10
CA ALA A 140 -3.53 20.74 -3.04
C ALA A 140 -4.17 19.41 -2.60
N ALA A 141 -4.18 18.39 -3.47
CA ALA A 141 -4.70 17.07 -3.15
C ALA A 141 -3.64 16.13 -2.52
N ALA A 142 -2.36 16.51 -2.53
CA ALA A 142 -1.26 15.64 -2.08
C ALA A 142 -1.39 15.27 -0.59
N ALA A 143 -1.57 16.26 0.28
CA ALA A 143 -1.73 16.04 1.71
C ALA A 143 -2.97 15.19 2.07
N PRO A 144 -4.20 15.54 1.64
CA PRO A 144 -5.38 14.75 2.00
C PRO A 144 -5.34 13.32 1.44
N LEU A 145 -4.88 13.13 0.20
CA LEU A 145 -4.75 11.79 -0.37
C LEU A 145 -3.60 11.00 0.26
N GLY A 146 -2.51 11.65 0.65
CA GLY A 146 -1.41 11.02 1.36
C GLY A 146 -1.81 10.54 2.76
N ILE A 147 -2.60 11.33 3.48
CA ILE A 147 -3.19 10.93 4.77
C ILE A 147 -4.10 9.72 4.56
N LEU A 148 -5.01 9.79 3.60
CA LEU A 148 -5.92 8.69 3.27
C LEU A 148 -5.17 7.40 2.90
N ALA A 149 -4.14 7.49 2.06
CA ALA A 149 -3.31 6.35 1.68
C ALA A 149 -2.56 5.75 2.88
N SER A 150 -2.07 6.61 3.78
CA SER A 150 -1.43 6.19 5.04
C SER A 150 -2.44 5.48 5.95
N THR A 151 -3.66 5.99 6.08
CA THR A 151 -4.73 5.35 6.87
C THR A 151 -5.15 4.01 6.27
N VAL A 152 -5.22 3.90 4.94
CA VAL A 152 -5.44 2.62 4.24
C VAL A 152 -4.34 1.64 4.61
N GLY A 153 -3.07 2.03 4.50
CA GLY A 153 -1.93 1.20 4.89
C GLY A 153 -2.00 0.72 6.34
N TYR A 154 -2.22 1.65 7.27
CA TYR A 154 -2.39 1.33 8.68
C TYR A 154 -3.55 0.38 8.94
N SER A 155 -4.71 0.57 8.27
CA SER A 155 -5.86 -0.31 8.42
C SER A 155 -5.54 -1.77 8.07
N ARG A 156 -4.59 -2.02 7.17
CA ARG A 156 -4.16 -3.38 6.81
C ARG A 156 -3.34 -4.07 7.91
N VAL A 157 -2.53 -3.30 8.64
CA VAL A 157 -1.84 -3.80 9.85
C VAL A 157 -2.85 -4.01 10.97
N HIS A 158 -3.72 -3.02 11.19
CA HIS A 158 -4.76 -3.03 12.23
C HIS A 158 -5.71 -4.22 12.14
N THR A 159 -6.14 -4.54 10.91
CA THR A 159 -7.02 -5.68 10.63
C THR A 159 -6.28 -7.01 10.54
N GLY A 160 -4.95 -7.00 10.71
CA GLY A 160 -4.11 -8.20 10.77
C GLY A 160 -3.98 -8.95 9.46
N VAL A 161 -4.02 -8.28 8.31
CA VAL A 161 -3.75 -8.93 7.01
C VAL A 161 -2.32 -8.74 6.53
N HIS A 162 -1.60 -7.75 7.05
CA HIS A 162 -0.28 -7.36 6.58
C HIS A 162 0.60 -6.93 7.75
N TYR A 163 1.90 -7.17 7.62
CA TYR A 163 2.89 -6.59 8.52
C TYR A 163 3.22 -5.14 8.13
N PRO A 164 3.71 -4.30 9.06
CA PRO A 164 4.21 -2.95 8.75
C PRO A 164 5.21 -2.91 7.58
N GLY A 165 6.10 -3.88 7.47
CA GLY A 165 7.07 -4.01 6.37
C GLY A 165 6.40 -4.26 5.01
N ASP A 166 5.30 -5.01 4.97
CA ASP A 166 4.51 -5.20 3.74
C ASP A 166 3.91 -3.87 3.26
N VAL A 167 3.48 -3.03 4.22
CA VAL A 167 2.91 -1.70 3.98
C VAL A 167 3.98 -0.72 3.51
N ALA A 168 5.14 -0.68 4.16
CA ALA A 168 6.26 0.16 3.75
C ALA A 168 6.74 -0.16 2.33
N ALA A 169 6.94 -1.45 2.02
CA ALA A 169 7.29 -1.89 0.67
C ALA A 169 6.19 -1.56 -0.35
N GLY A 170 4.92 -1.71 0.03
CA GLY A 170 3.79 -1.27 -0.78
C GLY A 170 3.86 0.23 -1.09
N ALA A 171 4.15 1.07 -0.10
CA ALA A 171 4.28 2.52 -0.30
C ALA A 171 5.41 2.87 -1.28
N VAL A 172 6.59 2.27 -1.13
CA VAL A 172 7.72 2.45 -2.06
C VAL A 172 7.33 2.06 -3.48
N LEU A 173 6.69 0.90 -3.64
CA LEU A 173 6.20 0.43 -4.94
C LEU A 173 5.17 1.39 -5.54
N GLY A 174 4.30 1.97 -4.70
CA GLY A 174 3.30 2.94 -5.11
C GLY A 174 3.94 4.22 -5.66
N VAL A 175 4.92 4.79 -4.95
CA VAL A 175 5.67 5.98 -5.41
C VAL A 175 6.37 5.71 -6.74
N ALA A 176 7.04 4.57 -6.88
CA ALA A 176 7.69 4.18 -8.13
C ALA A 176 6.67 4.06 -9.28
N SER A 177 5.51 3.46 -9.02
CA SER A 177 4.44 3.29 -10.00
C SER A 177 3.84 4.63 -10.46
N ALA A 178 3.73 5.60 -9.54
CA ALA A 178 3.33 6.96 -9.87
C ALA A 178 4.32 7.64 -10.82
N ALA A 179 5.62 7.51 -10.57
CA ALA A 179 6.66 8.06 -11.44
C ALA A 179 6.60 7.48 -12.87
N VAL A 180 6.39 6.16 -13.00
CA VAL A 180 6.20 5.51 -14.30
C VAL A 180 4.95 6.05 -15.02
N SER A 181 3.82 6.17 -14.31
CA SER A 181 2.58 6.69 -14.90
C SER A 181 2.73 8.13 -15.41
N LEU A 182 3.35 9.01 -14.60
CA LEU A 182 3.57 10.41 -14.94
C LEU A 182 4.51 10.58 -16.15
N THR A 183 5.59 9.80 -16.21
CA THR A 183 6.56 9.85 -17.32
C THR A 183 5.99 9.31 -18.63
N ALA A 184 5.19 8.24 -18.56
CA ALA A 184 4.45 7.72 -19.72
C ALA A 184 3.45 8.76 -20.25
N GLY A 185 2.68 9.39 -19.36
CA GLY A 185 1.72 10.45 -19.72
C GLY A 185 2.38 11.67 -20.38
N ALA A 186 3.54 12.10 -19.88
CA ALA A 186 4.30 13.20 -20.46
C ALA A 186 4.82 12.86 -21.87
N SER A 187 5.28 11.62 -22.08
CA SER A 187 5.80 11.16 -23.36
C SER A 187 4.70 11.05 -24.44
N LEU A 188 3.52 10.57 -24.06
CA LEU A 188 2.34 10.52 -24.94
C LEU A 188 1.86 11.92 -25.35
N ALA A 189 1.89 12.88 -24.43
CA ALA A 189 1.51 14.27 -24.72
C ALA A 189 2.48 14.96 -25.68
N ARG A 190 3.79 14.65 -25.61
CA ARG A 190 4.80 15.17 -26.54
C ARG A 190 4.66 14.61 -27.96
N ARG A 191 4.25 13.35 -28.11
CA ARG A 191 4.05 12.70 -29.43
C ARG A 191 2.80 13.17 -30.18
N ARG A 192 1.88 13.83 -29.50
CA ARG A 192 0.61 14.35 -30.07
C ARG A 192 0.67 15.84 -30.43
N ARG A 193 1.80 16.48 -30.20
CA ARG A 193 2.11 17.86 -30.63
C ARG A 193 3.05 17.78 -31.82
#